data_AF-A0A0A1UD16-F1
#
_entry.id   AF-A0A0A1UD16-F1
#
_cell.length_a   1.000
_cell.length_b   1.000
_cell.length_c   1.000
_cell.angle_alpha   90.00
_cell.angle_beta   90.00
_cell.angle_gamma   90.00
#
_symmetry.space_group_name_H-M   'P 1'
#
loop_
_entity.id
_entity.type
_entity.pdbx_description
1 polymer ?
#
loop_
_entity_poly.entity_id
_entity_poly.type
_entity_poly.pdbx_seq_one_letter_code
_entity_poly.pdbx_strand_id
1 'polypeptide(L)'
;MILIVVSILLYNVSAAKQWCENDGVIQYADNVNCVESSEWNINDITFKFTASCCTTQTKTFNDYGDESSDEKRFSFLSDGIVLKTLFFQLTNKNKNITIWDGKRTEGIFVAFGCFDNQLYCRTSIGQDKLTFIDHHWHGISLFSDIDQYFYIMIYWVGNESPVQLFIDGYVSQHVTLEYMKSSTQSSGIVYSKNRFLFTGNSNENLIVIKNKDGVAKEVCERFGYKRFLFFEKSYKTTYLSYTACTCKSTTHQLLETYDWNYPDCRYNHSLYNLDLTNDVDNEVTIEVQLSSFYSVLFDTNKKYIFTPFNDKITSMIFTHFEMKENIKVEFLIEVFINNLTITSIGNYYFKEGVNIQTVNHNEDFINKILFSVDKN
;
A
#
# COMPACT_ATOMS: atom_id res chain seq x y z
N MET A 1 30.38 -60.95 13.97
CA MET A 1 30.16 -60.28 12.68
C MET A 1 28.74 -59.71 12.48
N ILE A 2 27.84 -59.81 13.46
CA ILE A 2 26.47 -59.24 13.39
C ILE A 2 26.36 -57.90 14.16
N LEU A 3 27.22 -57.66 15.16
CA LEU A 3 27.21 -56.40 15.95
C LEU A 3 27.73 -55.16 15.19
N ILE A 4 28.58 -55.35 14.19
CA ILE A 4 29.18 -54.23 13.42
C ILE A 4 28.18 -53.70 12.36
N VAL A 5 27.25 -54.54 11.89
CA VAL A 5 26.24 -54.14 10.89
C VAL A 5 25.12 -53.29 11.51
N VAL A 6 24.75 -53.56 12.78
CA VAL A 6 23.74 -52.76 13.50
C VAL A 6 24.27 -51.38 13.90
N SER A 7 25.57 -51.26 14.17
CA SER A 7 26.21 -49.98 14.51
C SER A 7 26.35 -49.04 13.30
N ILE A 8 26.42 -49.58 12.08
CA ILE A 8 26.48 -48.80 10.83
C ILE A 8 25.09 -48.38 10.36
N LEU A 9 24.03 -49.12 10.73
CA LEU A 9 22.63 -48.73 10.46
C LEU A 9 22.10 -47.63 11.40
N LEU A 10 22.77 -47.37 12.52
CA LEU A 10 22.41 -46.31 13.47
C LEU A 10 23.08 -44.95 13.20
N TYR A 11 23.92 -44.85 12.16
CA TYR A 11 24.75 -43.66 11.92
C TYR A 11 24.49 -42.90 10.61
N ASN A 12 23.40 -43.17 9.88
CA ASN A 12 23.01 -42.37 8.71
C ASN A 12 21.49 -42.43 8.45
N VAL A 13 20.68 -42.18 9.47
CA VAL A 13 19.36 -41.59 9.18
C VAL A 13 19.61 -40.10 9.09
N SER A 14 19.98 -39.62 7.89
CA SER A 14 19.90 -38.19 7.60
C SER A 14 18.48 -37.76 7.99
N ALA A 15 18.34 -36.87 8.97
CA ALA A 15 17.03 -36.35 9.35
C ALA A 15 16.36 -35.83 8.08
N ALA A 16 15.16 -36.31 7.77
CA ALA A 16 14.43 -35.84 6.61
C ALA A 16 14.26 -34.32 6.73
N LYS A 17 14.78 -33.55 5.78
CA LYS A 17 14.58 -32.10 5.79
C LYS A 17 13.14 -31.79 5.40
N GLN A 18 12.54 -30.82 6.08
CA GLN A 18 11.19 -30.37 5.79
C GLN A 18 11.05 -28.87 6.06
N TRP A 19 9.95 -28.30 5.58
CA TRP A 19 9.60 -26.92 5.91
C TRP A 19 9.03 -26.87 7.32
N CYS A 20 9.59 -25.98 8.13
CA CYS A 20 9.27 -25.83 9.54
C CYS A 20 8.99 -24.37 9.85
N GLU A 21 8.24 -24.13 10.92
CA GLU A 21 8.09 -22.79 11.47
C GLU A 21 8.72 -22.69 12.85
N ASN A 22 9.47 -21.63 13.10
CA ASN A 22 9.91 -21.26 14.45
C ASN A 22 9.74 -19.75 14.63
N ASP A 23 8.97 -19.33 15.64
CA ASP A 23 8.71 -17.92 15.97
C ASP A 23 8.32 -17.04 14.76
N GLY A 24 7.43 -17.55 13.90
CA GLY A 24 6.98 -16.83 12.70
C GLY A 24 7.93 -16.90 11.50
N VAL A 25 9.05 -17.62 11.61
CA VAL A 25 9.99 -17.85 10.51
C VAL A 25 9.76 -19.22 9.88
N ILE A 26 9.35 -19.24 8.62
CA ILE A 26 9.18 -20.44 7.79
C ILE A 26 10.52 -20.71 7.09
N GLN A 27 11.13 -21.87 7.36
CA GLN A 27 12.43 -22.24 6.81
C GLN A 27 12.57 -23.75 6.57
N TYR A 28 13.46 -24.14 5.66
CA TYR A 28 13.76 -25.54 5.38
C TYR A 28 14.85 -26.05 6.35
N ALA A 29 14.49 -26.94 7.27
CA ALA A 29 15.35 -27.37 8.37
C ALA A 29 15.28 -28.89 8.61
N ASP A 30 16.23 -29.40 9.39
CA ASP A 30 16.26 -30.81 9.80
C ASP A 30 15.11 -31.11 10.77
N ASN A 31 14.45 -32.27 10.60
CA ASN A 31 13.24 -32.68 11.34
C ASN A 31 13.34 -32.55 12.87
N VAL A 32 14.53 -32.68 13.46
CA VAL A 32 14.73 -32.80 14.91
C VAL A 32 14.20 -31.58 15.70
N ASN A 33 14.15 -30.39 15.08
CA ASN A 33 13.61 -29.17 15.69
C ASN A 33 12.38 -28.63 14.94
N CYS A 34 11.70 -29.47 14.16
CA CYS A 34 10.62 -29.03 13.31
C CYS A 34 9.28 -29.05 14.05
N VAL A 35 8.67 -27.88 14.20
CA VAL A 35 7.26 -27.78 14.60
C VAL A 35 6.44 -27.68 13.31
N GLU A 36 5.61 -28.69 13.05
CA GLU A 36 4.58 -28.60 12.02
C GLU A 36 3.61 -27.48 12.41
N SER A 37 3.49 -26.45 11.55
CA SER A 37 2.60 -25.33 11.82
C SER A 37 1.14 -25.73 11.55
N SER A 38 0.25 -25.42 12.49
CA SER A 38 -1.20 -25.51 12.24
C SER A 38 -1.72 -24.30 11.46
N GLU A 39 -0.88 -23.31 11.18
CA GLU A 39 -1.28 -22.05 10.53
C GLU A 39 -1.12 -22.12 9.02
N TRP A 40 -0.18 -22.92 8.54
CA TRP A 40 0.05 -23.18 7.13
C TRP A 40 0.46 -24.62 6.89
N ASN A 41 0.20 -25.11 5.68
CA ASN A 41 0.76 -26.38 5.20
C ASN A 41 1.42 -26.18 3.84
N ILE A 42 2.29 -27.11 3.46
CA ILE A 42 2.91 -27.12 2.15
C ILE A 42 2.39 -28.32 1.34
N ASN A 43 2.02 -28.06 0.08
CA ASN A 43 1.74 -29.08 -0.91
C ASN A 43 2.64 -28.82 -2.13
N ASP A 44 3.64 -29.68 -2.31
CA ASP A 44 4.70 -29.52 -3.32
C ASP A 44 5.42 -28.16 -3.18
N ILE A 45 5.18 -27.21 -4.09
CA ILE A 45 5.77 -25.86 -4.05
C ILE A 45 4.85 -24.79 -3.44
N THR A 46 3.64 -25.17 -2.99
CA THR A 46 2.60 -24.21 -2.55
C THR A 46 2.43 -24.21 -1.04
N PHE A 47 2.72 -23.07 -0.42
CA PHE A 47 2.39 -22.74 0.96
C PHE A 47 0.94 -22.24 1.04
N LYS A 48 0.16 -22.87 1.91
CA LYS A 48 -1.27 -22.65 2.08
C LYS A 48 -1.56 -22.15 3.49
N PHE A 49 -1.83 -20.86 3.63
CA PHE A 49 -2.26 -20.26 4.88
C PHE A 49 -3.74 -20.56 5.13
N THR A 50 -4.05 -20.94 6.37
CA THR A 50 -5.37 -21.39 6.83
C THR A 50 -6.00 -20.37 7.77
N ALA A 51 -7.27 -20.57 8.16
CA ALA A 51 -7.99 -19.65 9.05
C ALA A 51 -7.36 -19.49 10.45
N SER A 52 -6.59 -20.48 10.91
CA SER A 52 -5.80 -20.41 12.15
C SER A 52 -4.56 -19.52 12.01
N CYS A 53 -4.19 -19.15 10.79
CA CYS A 53 -3.11 -18.20 10.59
C CYS A 53 -3.56 -16.79 10.99
N CYS A 54 -2.86 -16.09 11.87
CA CYS A 54 -1.54 -16.41 12.39
C CYS A 54 -1.43 -15.92 13.83
N THR A 55 -0.75 -16.68 14.69
CA THR A 55 -0.40 -16.27 16.07
C THR A 55 0.34 -14.93 16.07
N THR A 56 1.15 -14.68 15.05
CA THR A 56 1.85 -13.42 14.80
C THR A 56 1.33 -12.76 13.52
N GLN A 57 1.14 -11.44 13.53
CA GLN A 57 0.74 -10.67 12.33
C GLN A 57 1.85 -10.60 11.27
N THR A 58 3.04 -11.10 11.58
CA THR A 58 4.22 -11.11 10.72
C THR A 58 4.72 -12.53 10.54
N LYS A 59 5.04 -12.90 9.30
CA LYS A 59 5.78 -14.11 8.96
C LYS A 59 6.97 -13.78 8.09
N THR A 60 8.04 -14.54 8.24
CA THR A 60 9.24 -14.47 7.40
C THR A 60 9.44 -15.79 6.70
N PHE A 61 9.43 -15.78 5.38
CA PHE A 61 9.84 -16.91 4.57
C PHE A 61 11.34 -16.81 4.29
N ASN A 62 12.08 -17.78 4.81
CA ASN A 62 13.52 -17.85 4.71
C ASN A 62 13.94 -19.08 3.90
N ASP A 63 14.53 -18.83 2.73
CA ASP A 63 14.96 -19.88 1.83
C ASP A 63 16.41 -19.69 1.38
N TYR A 64 17.31 -20.15 2.25
CA TYR A 64 18.76 -20.15 2.04
C TYR A 64 19.29 -21.34 1.23
N GLY A 65 18.44 -22.29 0.83
CA GLY A 65 18.87 -23.52 0.16
C GLY A 65 19.24 -23.36 -1.33
N ASP A 66 20.15 -24.23 -1.79
CA ASP A 66 20.64 -24.32 -3.19
C ASP A 66 19.76 -25.19 -4.12
N GLU A 67 18.77 -25.94 -3.61
CA GLU A 67 18.07 -26.96 -4.40
C GLU A 67 16.75 -26.51 -5.09
N SER A 68 16.87 -26.43 -6.42
CA SER A 68 16.03 -26.96 -7.53
C SER A 68 14.54 -26.61 -7.73
N SER A 69 13.80 -26.09 -6.74
CA SER A 69 12.46 -25.56 -7.03
C SER A 69 12.55 -24.06 -7.30
N ASP A 70 12.52 -23.72 -8.59
CA ASP A 70 12.58 -22.35 -9.09
C ASP A 70 11.34 -21.52 -8.72
N GLU A 71 10.22 -22.14 -8.35
CA GLU A 71 8.98 -21.43 -7.99
C GLU A 71 8.50 -21.85 -6.60
N LYS A 72 8.11 -20.86 -5.78
CA LYS A 72 7.31 -21.05 -4.56
C LYS A 72 6.01 -20.26 -4.66
N ARG A 73 4.90 -20.86 -4.22
CA ARG A 73 3.57 -20.24 -4.27
C ARG A 73 3.01 -20.02 -2.88
N PHE A 74 2.34 -18.90 -2.66
CA PHE A 74 1.74 -18.51 -1.39
C PHE A 74 0.25 -18.27 -1.62
N SER A 75 -0.58 -19.05 -0.94
CA SER A 75 -2.02 -19.08 -1.13
C SER A 75 -2.75 -18.93 0.20
N PHE A 76 -3.89 -18.26 0.16
CA PHE A 76 -4.67 -17.87 1.34
C PHE A 76 -6.06 -18.49 1.21
N LEU A 77 -6.33 -19.55 1.98
CA LEU A 77 -7.44 -20.47 1.71
C LEU A 77 -8.74 -20.12 2.45
N SER A 78 -8.70 -19.24 3.44
CA SER A 78 -9.85 -19.02 4.32
C SER A 78 -9.92 -17.58 4.81
N ASP A 79 -11.14 -17.12 5.06
CA ASP A 79 -11.37 -15.86 5.75
C ASP A 79 -10.86 -15.94 7.20
N GLY A 80 -10.56 -14.78 7.80
CA GLY A 80 -10.06 -14.69 9.18
C GLY A 80 -8.54 -14.75 9.32
N ILE A 81 -7.79 -14.81 8.20
CA ILE A 81 -6.34 -14.68 8.23
C ILE A 81 -5.96 -13.28 8.73
N VAL A 82 -5.15 -13.21 9.78
CA VAL A 82 -4.72 -11.94 10.40
C VAL A 82 -3.28 -11.54 10.02
N LEU A 83 -2.67 -12.23 9.06
CA LEU A 83 -1.33 -11.92 8.56
C LEU A 83 -1.30 -10.52 7.94
N LYS A 84 -0.54 -9.59 8.51
CA LYS A 84 -0.35 -8.24 7.97
C LYS A 84 0.96 -8.06 7.23
N THR A 85 1.95 -8.89 7.53
CA THR A 85 3.28 -8.76 6.92
C THR A 85 3.88 -10.11 6.55
N LEU A 86 4.41 -10.20 5.32
CA LEU A 86 5.14 -11.35 4.81
C LEU A 86 6.51 -10.91 4.27
N PHE A 87 7.58 -11.32 4.96
CA PHE A 87 8.95 -11.06 4.54
C PHE A 87 9.51 -12.22 3.72
N PHE A 88 10.26 -11.93 2.67
CA PHE A 88 10.93 -12.89 1.81
C PHE A 88 12.45 -12.68 1.87
N GLN A 89 13.13 -13.62 2.53
CA GLN A 89 14.59 -13.68 2.60
C GLN A 89 15.08 -14.85 1.73
N LEU A 90 15.62 -14.51 0.55
CA LEU A 90 15.97 -15.50 -0.48
C LEU A 90 17.45 -15.37 -0.82
N THR A 91 18.24 -16.44 -0.77
CA THR A 91 19.65 -16.43 -1.23
C THR A 91 19.76 -16.48 -2.75
N ASN A 92 18.90 -17.26 -3.40
CA ASN A 92 19.05 -17.60 -4.81
C ASN A 92 18.32 -16.59 -5.70
N LYS A 93 19.07 -15.95 -6.61
CA LYS A 93 18.54 -15.01 -7.61
C LYS A 93 17.56 -15.63 -8.61
N ASN A 94 17.52 -16.96 -8.70
CA ASN A 94 16.67 -17.71 -9.62
C ASN A 94 15.31 -18.15 -9.04
N LYS A 95 15.01 -17.77 -7.79
CA LYS A 95 13.72 -18.07 -7.14
C LYS A 95 12.62 -17.11 -7.59
N ASN A 96 11.55 -17.68 -8.12
CA ASN A 96 10.28 -17.06 -8.42
C ASN A 96 9.35 -17.24 -7.23
N ILE A 97 8.66 -16.17 -6.88
CA ILE A 97 7.64 -16.17 -5.84
C ILE A 97 6.33 -15.82 -6.51
N THR A 98 5.30 -16.61 -6.23
CA THR A 98 3.94 -16.36 -6.66
C THR A 98 3.07 -16.13 -5.44
N ILE A 99 2.38 -14.99 -5.38
CA ILE A 99 1.46 -14.66 -4.29
C ILE A 99 0.06 -14.59 -4.88
N TRP A 100 -0.81 -15.48 -4.41
CA TRP A 100 -2.22 -15.51 -4.82
C TRP A 100 -3.04 -14.57 -3.98
N ASP A 101 -4.12 -14.02 -4.55
CA ASP A 101 -5.01 -13.14 -3.81
C ASP A 101 -5.88 -13.96 -2.85
N GLY A 102 -6.72 -14.86 -3.37
CA GLY A 102 -7.52 -15.77 -2.56
C GLY A 102 -8.30 -15.05 -1.44
N LYS A 103 -8.07 -15.47 -0.19
CA LYS A 103 -8.63 -14.87 1.03
C LYS A 103 -7.58 -14.12 1.86
N ARG A 104 -6.60 -13.53 1.19
CA ARG A 104 -5.51 -12.80 1.83
C ARG A 104 -6.01 -11.56 2.57
N THR A 105 -5.29 -11.20 3.62
CA THR A 105 -5.58 -9.99 4.39
C THR A 105 -5.50 -8.75 3.50
N GLU A 106 -6.56 -7.95 3.55
CA GLU A 106 -6.64 -6.65 2.93
C GLU A 106 -5.51 -5.72 3.39
N GLY A 107 -4.73 -5.18 2.44
CA GLY A 107 -3.63 -4.26 2.72
C GLY A 107 -2.34 -4.93 3.24
N ILE A 108 -2.15 -6.24 3.02
CA ILE A 108 -0.93 -6.93 3.45
C ILE A 108 0.34 -6.28 2.88
N PHE A 109 1.34 -6.14 3.74
CA PHE A 109 2.69 -5.68 3.37
C PHE A 109 3.58 -6.88 3.04
N VAL A 110 4.12 -6.93 1.84
CA VAL A 110 5.04 -7.97 1.39
C VAL A 110 6.37 -7.34 1.05
N ALA A 111 7.44 -7.83 1.65
CA ALA A 111 8.75 -7.25 1.46
C ALA A 111 9.81 -8.29 1.11
N PHE A 112 10.62 -7.99 0.09
CA PHE A 112 11.72 -8.82 -0.40
C PHE A 112 13.03 -8.17 0.01
N GLY A 113 13.92 -8.96 0.63
CA GLY A 113 15.23 -8.45 1.00
C GLY A 113 15.73 -8.91 2.36
N CYS A 114 16.95 -8.52 2.67
CA CYS A 114 17.57 -8.70 3.97
C CYS A 114 17.62 -7.34 4.67
N PHE A 115 16.50 -6.99 5.30
CA PHE A 115 16.41 -5.83 6.18
C PHE A 115 17.47 -5.99 7.30
N ASP A 116 18.26 -4.94 7.55
CA ASP A 116 19.36 -4.88 8.54
C ASP A 116 20.70 -5.58 8.20
N ASN A 117 21.19 -5.47 6.95
CA ASN A 117 22.55 -5.90 6.56
C ASN A 117 22.85 -7.40 6.74
N GLN A 118 21.83 -8.26 6.70
CA GLN A 118 22.07 -9.71 6.73
C GLN A 118 22.72 -10.17 5.43
N LEU A 119 23.90 -10.81 5.54
CA LEU A 119 24.82 -11.10 4.42
C LEU A 119 24.33 -12.16 3.41
N TYR A 120 23.16 -12.75 3.62
CA TYR A 120 22.76 -13.97 2.92
C TYR A 120 21.64 -13.77 1.88
N CYS A 121 21.02 -12.61 1.75
CA CYS A 121 20.02 -12.42 0.70
C CYS A 121 20.65 -12.20 -0.68
N ARG A 122 19.88 -12.55 -1.71
CA ARG A 122 20.14 -12.22 -3.11
C ARG A 122 20.27 -10.72 -3.26
N THR A 123 21.25 -10.29 -4.04
CA THR A 123 21.50 -8.87 -4.34
C THR A 123 21.03 -8.47 -5.75
N SER A 124 20.56 -9.44 -6.54
CA SER A 124 20.00 -9.22 -7.87
C SER A 124 19.00 -10.33 -8.23
N ILE A 125 18.23 -10.08 -9.28
CA ILE A 125 17.25 -10.99 -9.84
C ILE A 125 17.75 -11.51 -11.20
N GLY A 126 17.57 -12.81 -11.45
CA GLY A 126 17.87 -13.40 -12.76
C GLY A 126 16.98 -12.83 -13.87
N GLN A 127 17.48 -12.79 -15.11
CA GLN A 127 16.88 -12.04 -16.23
C GLN A 127 15.44 -12.46 -16.63
N ASP A 128 14.96 -13.63 -16.18
CA ASP A 128 13.61 -14.15 -16.44
C ASP A 128 12.87 -14.54 -15.15
N LYS A 129 13.29 -13.98 -14.03
CA LYS A 129 12.85 -14.42 -12.70
C LYS A 129 11.87 -13.41 -12.12
N LEU A 130 10.59 -13.72 -12.28
CA LEU A 130 9.48 -12.84 -11.97
C LEU A 130 8.88 -13.17 -10.62
N THR A 131 8.51 -12.13 -9.88
CA THR A 131 7.63 -12.26 -8.72
C THR A 131 6.21 -12.02 -9.19
N PHE A 132 5.40 -13.07 -9.22
CA PHE A 132 4.02 -13.02 -9.69
C PHE A 132 3.08 -12.64 -8.55
N ILE A 133 2.24 -11.65 -8.79
CA ILE A 133 1.24 -11.18 -7.84
C ILE A 133 -0.11 -11.25 -8.53
N ASP A 134 -1.01 -12.04 -7.97
CA ASP A 134 -2.42 -12.02 -8.32
C ASP A 134 -3.09 -10.82 -7.64
N HIS A 135 -3.65 -9.91 -8.44
CA HIS A 135 -4.23 -8.66 -7.97
C HIS A 135 -5.69 -8.52 -8.40
N HIS A 136 -6.61 -8.76 -7.46
CA HIS A 136 -8.05 -8.72 -7.73
C HIS A 136 -8.85 -7.98 -6.64
N TRP A 137 -9.10 -8.63 -5.50
CA TRP A 137 -10.04 -8.19 -4.47
C TRP A 137 -9.39 -7.53 -3.27
N HIS A 138 -8.12 -7.84 -2.99
CA HIS A 138 -7.45 -7.31 -1.79
C HIS A 138 -6.26 -6.41 -2.14
N GLY A 139 -6.19 -5.28 -1.44
CA GLY A 139 -5.07 -4.34 -1.54
C GLY A 139 -3.74 -4.97 -1.11
N ILE A 140 -2.64 -4.51 -1.69
CA ILE A 140 -1.29 -5.01 -1.39
C ILE A 140 -0.25 -3.89 -1.43
N SER A 141 0.70 -3.94 -0.50
CA SER A 141 1.92 -3.15 -0.54
C SER A 141 3.13 -4.06 -0.75
N LEU A 142 3.92 -3.78 -1.78
CA LEU A 142 5.13 -4.50 -2.17
C LEU A 142 6.34 -3.63 -1.89
N PHE A 143 7.37 -4.20 -1.26
CA PHE A 143 8.64 -3.53 -1.03
C PHE A 143 9.81 -4.42 -1.44
N SER A 144 10.87 -3.84 -2.01
CA SER A 144 12.12 -4.58 -2.25
C SER A 144 13.36 -3.70 -2.04
N ASP A 145 14.37 -4.25 -1.38
CA ASP A 145 15.67 -3.58 -1.21
C ASP A 145 16.49 -3.52 -2.52
N ILE A 146 16.26 -4.48 -3.43
CA ILE A 146 16.84 -4.56 -4.77
C ILE A 146 15.77 -4.32 -5.85
N ASP A 147 16.19 -4.21 -7.11
CA ASP A 147 15.28 -4.11 -8.25
C ASP A 147 14.60 -5.47 -8.50
N GLN A 148 13.39 -5.60 -7.97
CA GLN A 148 12.54 -6.77 -8.10
C GLN A 148 11.67 -6.65 -9.34
N TYR A 149 11.62 -7.72 -10.14
CA TYR A 149 10.77 -7.77 -11.32
C TYR A 149 9.37 -8.25 -10.92
N PHE A 150 8.50 -7.30 -10.59
CA PHE A 150 7.11 -7.59 -10.22
C PHE A 150 6.26 -7.81 -11.46
N TYR A 151 5.50 -8.90 -11.44
CA TYR A 151 4.58 -9.29 -12.50
C TYR A 151 3.17 -9.38 -11.93
N ILE A 152 2.38 -8.33 -12.14
CA ILE A 152 1.06 -8.16 -11.56
C ILE A 152 0.01 -8.63 -12.57
N MET A 153 -0.76 -9.64 -12.20
CA MET A 153 -1.89 -10.15 -12.98
C MET A 153 -3.17 -9.48 -12.49
N ILE A 154 -3.81 -8.71 -13.37
CA ILE A 154 -4.99 -7.89 -13.04
C ILE A 154 -6.26 -8.58 -13.55
N TYR A 155 -7.20 -8.86 -12.64
CA TYR A 155 -8.41 -9.62 -12.94
C TYR A 155 -9.73 -8.82 -12.89
N TRP A 156 -9.70 -7.50 -12.69
CA TRP A 156 -10.91 -6.68 -12.51
C TRP A 156 -11.91 -6.75 -13.67
N VAL A 157 -13.15 -7.18 -13.39
CA VAL A 157 -14.20 -7.38 -14.42
C VAL A 157 -15.31 -6.33 -14.31
N GLY A 158 -15.80 -5.86 -15.45
CA GLY A 158 -16.92 -4.92 -15.55
C GLY A 158 -16.69 -3.58 -14.83
N ASN A 159 -17.49 -3.34 -13.80
CA ASN A 159 -17.47 -2.11 -12.99
C ASN A 159 -16.81 -2.33 -11.61
N GLU A 160 -16.06 -3.43 -11.43
CA GLU A 160 -15.26 -3.65 -10.23
C GLU A 160 -14.32 -2.45 -10.02
N SER A 161 -14.27 -1.96 -8.78
CA SER A 161 -13.35 -0.88 -8.44
C SER A 161 -11.96 -1.45 -8.23
N PRO A 162 -10.90 -0.80 -8.75
CA PRO A 162 -9.55 -1.24 -8.47
C PRO A 162 -9.25 -1.13 -6.98
N VAL A 163 -8.45 -2.06 -6.47
CA VAL A 163 -7.95 -2.07 -5.10
C VAL A 163 -6.51 -1.57 -5.05
N GLN A 164 -6.05 -1.18 -3.86
CA GLN A 164 -4.75 -0.54 -3.71
C GLN A 164 -3.62 -1.48 -4.17
N LEU A 165 -2.74 -0.96 -5.02
CA LEU A 165 -1.42 -1.53 -5.27
C LEU A 165 -0.38 -0.47 -4.94
N PHE A 166 0.47 -0.75 -3.96
CA PHE A 166 1.61 0.09 -3.62
C PHE A 166 2.91 -0.67 -3.90
N ILE A 167 3.86 -0.06 -4.60
CA ILE A 167 5.14 -0.70 -4.97
C ILE A 167 6.29 0.24 -4.65
N ASP A 168 7.14 -0.13 -3.70
CA ASP A 168 8.25 0.69 -3.22
C ASP A 168 9.54 -0.13 -3.08
N GLY A 169 10.62 0.56 -2.76
CA GLY A 169 11.92 -0.06 -2.53
C GLY A 169 13.02 0.97 -2.29
N TYR A 170 14.21 0.48 -1.92
CA TYR A 170 15.41 1.32 -1.88
C TYR A 170 15.88 1.74 -3.27
N VAL A 171 15.44 1.02 -4.30
CA VAL A 171 15.62 1.35 -5.71
C VAL A 171 14.28 1.31 -6.44
N SER A 172 14.19 1.97 -7.60
CA SER A 172 12.99 1.87 -8.44
C SER A 172 12.79 0.45 -8.97
N GLN A 173 11.55 -0.01 -8.99
CA GLN A 173 11.18 -1.39 -9.32
C GLN A 173 10.70 -1.53 -10.76
N HIS A 174 11.06 -2.64 -11.43
CA HIS A 174 10.43 -3.04 -12.70
C HIS A 174 9.05 -3.67 -12.44
N VAL A 175 8.04 -3.16 -13.15
CA VAL A 175 6.65 -3.59 -12.96
C VAL A 175 6.04 -3.96 -14.31
N THR A 176 5.62 -5.21 -14.45
CA THR A 176 4.77 -5.64 -15.56
C THR A 176 3.34 -5.79 -15.08
N LEU A 177 2.41 -5.12 -15.73
CA LEU A 177 0.97 -5.19 -15.47
C LEU A 177 0.32 -5.98 -16.61
N GLU A 178 -0.11 -7.20 -16.34
CA GLU A 178 -0.82 -8.04 -17.31
C GLU A 178 -2.33 -8.00 -17.05
N TYR A 179 -3.07 -7.39 -17.98
CA TYR A 179 -4.53 -7.45 -17.95
C TYR A 179 -5.00 -8.80 -18.46
N MET A 180 -5.70 -9.54 -17.60
CA MET A 180 -6.31 -10.81 -17.98
C MET A 180 -7.48 -10.58 -18.95
N LYS A 181 -7.84 -11.58 -19.76
CA LYS A 181 -8.81 -11.41 -20.86
C LYS A 181 -10.17 -10.89 -20.42
N SER A 182 -10.60 -11.23 -19.21
CA SER A 182 -11.85 -10.75 -18.61
C SER A 182 -11.78 -9.29 -18.15
N SER A 183 -10.60 -8.69 -18.13
CA SER A 183 -10.37 -7.42 -17.44
C SER A 183 -10.77 -6.21 -18.29
N THR A 184 -11.68 -5.41 -17.73
CA THR A 184 -12.23 -4.22 -18.38
C THR A 184 -11.56 -2.97 -17.82
N GLN A 185 -10.65 -2.40 -18.59
CA GLN A 185 -10.12 -1.07 -18.31
C GLN A 185 -10.96 -0.04 -19.08
N SER A 186 -11.53 0.95 -18.38
CA SER A 186 -12.30 2.02 -19.02
C SER A 186 -11.43 3.25 -19.26
N SER A 187 -11.31 3.65 -20.53
CA SER A 187 -10.60 4.86 -20.95
C SER A 187 -11.53 6.09 -21.07
N GLY A 188 -12.77 6.03 -20.59
CA GLY A 188 -13.75 7.10 -20.84
C GLY A 188 -13.40 8.47 -20.22
N ILE A 189 -12.82 8.50 -19.02
CA ILE A 189 -12.49 9.74 -18.28
C ILE A 189 -11.00 9.76 -17.94
N VAL A 190 -10.32 10.89 -18.20
CA VAL A 190 -8.86 11.06 -18.07
C VAL A 190 -8.35 10.72 -16.66
N TYR A 191 -8.99 11.25 -15.64
CA TYR A 191 -8.64 11.06 -14.24
C TYR A 191 -9.63 10.11 -13.53
N SER A 192 -9.95 8.99 -14.19
CA SER A 192 -10.83 7.96 -13.62
C SER A 192 -10.06 7.03 -12.68
N LYS A 193 -10.71 6.62 -11.58
CA LYS A 193 -10.22 5.51 -10.74
C LYS A 193 -9.98 4.24 -11.56
N ASN A 194 -10.79 3.99 -12.59
CA ASN A 194 -10.67 2.82 -13.46
C ASN A 194 -9.43 2.86 -14.36
N ARG A 195 -8.62 3.92 -14.30
CA ARG A 195 -7.30 3.99 -14.94
C ARG A 195 -6.16 3.71 -13.97
N PHE A 196 -6.43 3.61 -12.65
CA PHE A 196 -5.41 3.40 -11.63
C PHE A 196 -4.59 2.13 -11.92
N LEU A 197 -3.26 2.28 -11.86
CA LEU A 197 -2.33 1.16 -11.96
C LEU A 197 -1.77 0.83 -10.58
N PHE A 198 -0.99 1.75 -10.03
CA PHE A 198 -0.41 1.65 -8.69
C PHE A 198 0.14 3.01 -8.24
N THR A 199 0.49 3.09 -6.97
CA THR A 199 1.28 4.19 -6.40
C THR A 199 2.61 3.64 -5.89
N GLY A 200 3.71 4.37 -6.03
CA GLY A 200 5.01 3.83 -5.64
C GLY A 200 6.23 4.62 -6.08
N ASN A 201 7.40 4.10 -5.72
CA ASN A 201 8.69 4.56 -6.22
C ASN A 201 9.09 3.76 -7.47
N SER A 202 8.68 4.25 -8.64
CA SER A 202 9.05 3.68 -9.93
C SER A 202 9.12 4.77 -11.01
N ASN A 203 9.45 4.40 -12.23
CA ASN A 203 9.51 5.30 -13.38
C ASN A 203 8.74 4.73 -14.56
N GLU A 204 8.17 5.59 -15.41
CA GLU A 204 7.34 5.17 -16.54
C GLU A 204 8.05 4.16 -17.48
N ASN A 205 9.36 4.27 -17.64
CA ASN A 205 10.17 3.39 -18.49
C ASN A 205 10.40 1.99 -17.89
N LEU A 206 10.16 1.81 -16.60
CA LEU A 206 10.26 0.53 -15.90
C LEU A 206 8.92 -0.21 -15.83
N ILE A 207 7.85 0.42 -16.35
CA ILE A 207 6.49 -0.10 -16.31
C ILE A 207 6.09 -0.62 -17.69
N VAL A 208 5.73 -1.90 -17.76
CA VAL A 208 5.27 -2.56 -18.98
C VAL A 208 3.81 -2.96 -18.82
N ILE A 209 2.97 -2.60 -19.79
CA ILE A 209 1.58 -3.06 -19.84
C ILE A 209 1.44 -4.14 -20.90
N LYS A 210 0.88 -5.30 -20.52
CA LYS A 210 0.61 -6.43 -21.40
C LYS A 210 -0.89 -6.60 -21.65
N ASN A 211 -1.22 -7.20 -22.79
CA ASN A 211 -2.58 -7.50 -23.26
C ASN A 211 -3.51 -6.29 -23.43
N LYS A 212 -2.97 -5.07 -23.36
CA LYS A 212 -3.63 -3.80 -23.70
C LYS A 212 -2.61 -2.90 -24.40
N ASP A 213 -3.07 -2.09 -25.35
CA ASP A 213 -2.21 -1.12 -26.02
C ASP A 213 -2.17 0.21 -25.27
N GLY A 214 -1.36 0.25 -24.21
CA GLY A 214 -1.23 1.44 -23.38
C GLY A 214 0.14 1.65 -22.77
N VAL A 215 0.26 2.77 -22.07
CA VAL A 215 1.43 3.22 -21.33
C VAL A 215 1.00 3.67 -19.93
N ALA A 216 1.88 3.48 -18.96
CA ALA A 216 1.72 4.08 -17.65
C ALA A 216 2.15 5.55 -17.73
N LYS A 217 1.37 6.44 -17.13
CA LYS A 217 1.75 7.84 -16.92
C LYS A 217 1.66 8.24 -15.48
N GLU A 218 2.69 8.93 -15.04
CA GLU A 218 2.71 9.62 -13.77
C GLU A 218 1.74 10.81 -13.82
N VAL A 219 0.87 10.91 -12.82
CA VAL A 219 -0.15 11.99 -12.74
C VAL A 219 -0.10 12.75 -11.41
N CYS A 220 0.76 12.31 -10.50
CA CYS A 220 1.04 12.92 -9.22
C CYS A 220 2.38 12.42 -8.72
N GLU A 221 3.18 13.32 -8.15
CA GLU A 221 4.38 12.99 -7.38
C GLU A 221 4.39 13.77 -6.07
N ARG A 222 4.70 13.06 -4.97
CA ARG A 222 4.96 13.69 -3.68
C ARG A 222 5.94 12.86 -2.87
N PHE A 223 6.99 13.53 -2.35
CA PHE A 223 8.05 12.89 -1.56
C PHE A 223 8.72 11.69 -2.26
N GLY A 224 8.83 11.74 -3.60
CA GLY A 224 9.36 10.64 -4.42
C GLY A 224 8.36 9.50 -4.70
N TYR A 225 7.15 9.55 -4.13
CA TYR A 225 6.07 8.61 -4.43
C TYR A 225 5.20 9.12 -5.55
N LYS A 226 4.92 8.24 -6.52
CA LYS A 226 4.25 8.58 -7.78
C LYS A 226 2.98 7.77 -7.96
N ARG A 227 1.90 8.41 -8.43
CA ARG A 227 0.66 7.73 -8.85
C ARG A 227 0.69 7.51 -10.35
N PHE A 228 0.52 6.26 -10.78
CA PHE A 228 0.50 5.89 -12.19
C PHE A 228 -0.90 5.53 -12.66
N LEU A 229 -1.32 6.11 -13.79
CA LEU A 229 -2.55 5.74 -14.48
C LEU A 229 -2.26 5.16 -15.87
N PHE A 230 -3.16 4.31 -16.34
CA PHE A 230 -3.20 3.74 -17.68
C PHE A 230 -3.68 4.79 -18.69
N PHE A 231 -2.93 4.93 -19.78
CA PHE A 231 -3.34 5.68 -20.96
C PHE A 231 -3.15 4.84 -22.22
N GLU A 232 -4.10 4.92 -23.15
CA GLU A 232 -3.93 4.32 -24.47
C GLU A 232 -2.77 5.02 -25.19
N LYS A 233 -1.97 4.29 -25.98
CA LYS A 233 -0.81 4.87 -26.68
C LYS A 233 -1.18 6.00 -27.63
N SER A 234 -2.37 5.94 -28.22
CA SER A 234 -2.91 6.96 -29.10
C SER A 234 -3.28 8.26 -28.38
N TYR A 235 -3.43 8.23 -27.06
CA TYR A 235 -3.85 9.39 -26.28
C TYR A 235 -2.72 10.42 -26.18
N LYS A 236 -3.02 11.68 -26.52
CA LYS A 236 -2.04 12.78 -26.38
C LYS A 236 -1.86 13.12 -24.91
N THR A 237 -0.74 12.66 -24.34
CA THR A 237 -0.41 12.84 -22.92
C THR A 237 0.30 14.17 -22.62
N THR A 238 0.61 14.98 -23.63
CA THR A 238 1.38 16.23 -23.52
C THR A 238 0.71 17.33 -22.69
N TYR A 239 -0.59 17.21 -22.42
CA TYR A 239 -1.37 18.16 -21.62
C TYR A 239 -1.80 17.58 -20.26
N LEU A 240 -1.33 16.39 -19.89
CA LEU A 240 -1.62 15.84 -18.58
C LEU A 240 -0.98 16.73 -17.53
N SER A 241 -1.83 17.28 -16.68
CA SER A 241 -1.43 18.07 -15.52
C SER A 241 -1.17 17.13 -14.34
N TYR A 242 -0.18 17.46 -13.50
CA TYR A 242 0.08 16.78 -12.22
C TYR A 242 -0.99 17.12 -11.16
N THR A 243 -2.26 17.11 -11.55
CA THR A 243 -3.40 17.54 -10.72
C THR A 243 -4.04 16.39 -9.98
N ALA A 244 -3.68 15.14 -10.30
CA ALA A 244 -4.24 13.97 -9.64
C ALA A 244 -3.53 13.66 -8.31
N CYS A 245 -3.06 14.68 -7.57
CA CYS A 245 -2.57 14.56 -6.19
C CYS A 245 -3.67 14.78 -5.16
N THR A 246 -4.88 14.31 -5.47
CA THR A 246 -6.06 14.52 -4.64
C THR A 246 -6.70 13.21 -4.22
N CYS A 247 -7.31 13.26 -3.05
CA CYS A 247 -8.27 12.28 -2.55
C CYS A 247 -9.61 12.96 -2.39
N LYS A 248 -10.61 12.45 -3.10
CA LYS A 248 -11.98 12.94 -3.08
C LYS A 248 -12.89 11.77 -2.74
N SER A 249 -13.59 11.89 -1.60
CA SER A 249 -14.59 10.90 -1.21
C SER A 249 -15.83 11.05 -2.10
N THR A 250 -16.51 9.95 -2.39
CA THR A 250 -17.82 9.98 -3.06
C THR A 250 -18.96 10.33 -2.09
N THR A 251 -18.65 10.42 -0.80
CA THR A 251 -19.56 10.78 0.28
C THR A 251 -18.96 11.91 1.12
N HIS A 252 -19.71 12.45 2.08
CA HIS A 252 -19.15 13.37 3.09
C HIS A 252 -18.49 12.63 4.27
N GLN A 253 -18.12 11.36 4.07
CA GLN A 253 -17.43 10.55 5.07
C GLN A 253 -16.03 10.20 4.57
N LEU A 254 -15.02 10.37 5.43
CA LEU A 254 -13.62 10.02 5.16
C LEU A 254 -13.34 8.65 5.78
N LEU A 255 -13.82 7.58 5.14
CA LEU A 255 -13.78 6.22 5.69
C LEU A 255 -12.65 5.37 5.10
N GLU A 256 -12.31 4.29 5.82
CA GLU A 256 -11.39 3.22 5.37
C GLU A 256 -12.02 2.29 4.31
N THR A 257 -12.73 2.86 3.33
CA THR A 257 -13.34 2.13 2.21
C THR A 257 -12.63 2.48 0.89
N TYR A 258 -13.10 1.90 -0.22
CA TYR A 258 -12.64 2.23 -1.58
C TYR A 258 -13.53 3.28 -2.27
N ASP A 259 -14.33 4.02 -1.50
CA ASP A 259 -15.27 5.05 -1.97
C ASP A 259 -14.55 6.39 -2.24
N TRP A 260 -13.46 6.30 -2.99
CA TRP A 260 -12.58 7.40 -3.33
C TRP A 260 -12.40 7.51 -4.84
N ASN A 261 -11.92 8.67 -5.31
CA ASN A 261 -11.47 8.86 -6.67
C ASN A 261 -10.25 7.99 -7.06
N TYR A 262 -9.48 7.48 -6.08
CA TYR A 262 -8.40 6.51 -6.29
C TYR A 262 -8.25 5.58 -5.06
N PRO A 263 -7.88 4.30 -5.25
CA PRO A 263 -7.85 3.33 -4.16
C PRO A 263 -6.72 3.53 -3.15
N ASP A 264 -5.63 4.19 -3.55
CA ASP A 264 -4.53 4.57 -2.67
C ASP A 264 -4.92 5.65 -1.65
N CYS A 265 -6.04 6.34 -1.81
CA CYS A 265 -6.58 7.23 -0.78
C CYS A 265 -6.95 6.51 0.51
N ARG A 266 -7.27 5.21 0.45
CA ARG A 266 -7.58 4.44 1.65
C ARG A 266 -6.39 4.32 2.61
N TYR A 267 -5.18 4.11 2.07
CA TYR A 267 -3.99 3.77 2.87
C TYR A 267 -2.89 4.83 2.82
N ASN A 268 -2.79 5.57 1.71
CA ASN A 268 -1.74 6.55 1.44
C ASN A 268 -2.28 7.99 1.40
N HIS A 269 -3.42 8.27 2.06
CA HIS A 269 -4.06 9.59 2.09
C HIS A 269 -3.13 10.72 2.54
N SER A 270 -2.11 10.44 3.36
CA SER A 270 -1.10 11.41 3.80
C SER A 270 -0.26 11.98 2.65
N LEU A 271 -0.20 11.29 1.51
CA LEU A 271 0.48 11.76 0.30
C LEU A 271 -0.38 12.73 -0.52
N TYR A 272 -1.67 12.90 -0.22
CA TYR A 272 -2.60 13.57 -1.11
C TYR A 272 -3.32 14.74 -0.44
N ASN A 273 -3.78 15.67 -1.25
CA ASN A 273 -4.66 16.74 -0.80
C ASN A 273 -6.08 16.17 -0.67
N LEU A 274 -6.74 16.37 0.46
CA LEU A 274 -8.18 16.16 0.56
C LEU A 274 -8.89 17.19 -0.32
N ASP A 275 -9.66 16.75 -1.31
CA ASP A 275 -10.34 17.62 -2.27
C ASP A 275 -11.83 17.70 -1.98
N LEU A 276 -12.26 18.88 -1.52
CA LEU A 276 -13.65 19.22 -1.18
C LEU A 276 -14.24 20.26 -2.17
N THR A 277 -13.61 20.44 -3.34
CA THR A 277 -13.88 21.58 -4.27
C THR A 277 -15.06 21.37 -5.23
N ASN A 278 -16.01 20.50 -4.89
CA ASN A 278 -17.16 20.21 -5.74
C ASN A 278 -18.41 19.82 -4.94
N ASP A 279 -18.45 20.15 -3.66
CA ASP A 279 -19.67 19.95 -2.89
C ASP A 279 -20.77 20.88 -3.43
N VAL A 280 -22.01 20.43 -3.48
CA VAL A 280 -23.12 21.30 -3.92
C VAL A 280 -23.66 22.15 -2.77
N ASP A 281 -23.37 21.75 -1.54
CA ASP A 281 -23.94 22.35 -0.34
C ASP A 281 -23.11 23.55 0.16
N ASN A 282 -23.79 24.54 0.72
CA ASN A 282 -23.15 25.72 1.32
C ASN A 282 -22.54 25.43 2.69
N GLU A 283 -23.05 24.40 3.37
CA GLU A 283 -22.57 23.89 4.65
C GLU A 283 -22.41 22.37 4.53
N VAL A 284 -21.21 21.87 4.80
CA VAL A 284 -20.85 20.45 4.64
C VAL A 284 -20.31 19.95 5.97
N THR A 285 -20.93 18.89 6.51
CA THR A 285 -20.41 18.17 7.68
C THR A 285 -19.65 16.94 7.19
N ILE A 286 -18.40 16.82 7.61
CA ILE A 286 -17.47 15.79 7.17
C ILE A 286 -17.14 14.90 8.36
N GLU A 287 -17.56 13.64 8.28
CA GLU A 287 -17.25 12.64 9.31
C GLU A 287 -15.88 12.00 9.04
N VAL A 288 -15.02 12.02 10.05
CA VAL A 288 -13.60 11.68 9.91
C VAL A 288 -13.29 10.36 10.61
N GLN A 289 -12.82 9.38 9.83
CA GLN A 289 -12.11 8.18 10.33
C GLN A 289 -10.66 8.18 9.82
N LEU A 290 -10.45 8.38 8.52
CA LEU A 290 -9.14 8.63 7.92
C LEU A 290 -8.78 10.11 8.08
N SER A 291 -7.69 10.38 8.78
CA SER A 291 -7.47 11.72 9.33
C SER A 291 -6.14 12.36 8.95
N SER A 292 -5.25 11.68 8.22
CA SER A 292 -3.93 12.21 7.87
C SER A 292 -3.81 12.58 6.39
N PHE A 293 -3.80 13.87 6.05
CA PHE A 293 -3.68 14.33 4.67
C PHE A 293 -2.44 15.21 4.47
N TYR A 294 -1.99 15.33 3.23
CA TYR A 294 -0.94 16.31 2.95
C TYR A 294 -1.48 17.73 3.13
N SER A 295 -2.65 18.01 2.54
CA SER A 295 -3.33 19.30 2.63
C SER A 295 -4.82 19.13 2.38
N VAL A 296 -5.57 20.23 2.32
CA VAL A 296 -7.00 20.24 2.01
C VAL A 296 -7.32 21.38 1.04
N LEU A 297 -8.19 21.09 0.08
CA LEU A 297 -8.69 22.03 -0.91
C LEU A 297 -10.16 22.30 -0.62
N PHE A 298 -10.48 23.57 -0.37
CA PHE A 298 -11.83 24.03 -0.09
C PHE A 298 -12.38 24.85 -1.27
N ASP A 299 -13.69 24.79 -1.46
CA ASP A 299 -14.38 25.81 -2.24
C ASP A 299 -14.55 27.09 -1.42
N THR A 300 -14.52 28.23 -2.09
CA THR A 300 -14.78 29.52 -1.47
C THR A 300 -16.27 29.70 -1.16
N ASN A 301 -16.57 30.54 -0.18
CA ASN A 301 -17.91 30.90 0.29
C ASN A 301 -18.72 29.76 0.92
N LYS A 302 -18.04 28.72 1.44
CA LYS A 302 -18.68 27.60 2.14
C LYS A 302 -18.26 27.48 3.60
N LYS A 303 -19.09 26.76 4.36
CA LYS A 303 -18.79 26.30 5.71
C LYS A 303 -18.49 24.80 5.70
N TYR A 304 -17.36 24.41 6.27
CA TYR A 304 -16.98 23.02 6.48
C TYR A 304 -16.92 22.72 7.98
N ILE A 305 -17.51 21.61 8.41
CA ILE A 305 -17.51 21.16 9.81
C ILE A 305 -16.93 19.76 9.85
N PHE A 306 -15.79 19.57 10.50
CA PHE A 306 -15.16 18.25 10.66
C PHE A 306 -15.55 17.64 12.00
N THR A 307 -16.13 16.43 11.98
CA THR A 307 -16.60 15.70 13.17
C THR A 307 -15.99 14.30 13.23
N PRO A 308 -15.85 13.70 14.42
CA PRO A 308 -15.40 12.32 14.52
C PRO A 308 -16.48 11.37 13.95
N PHE A 309 -16.06 10.35 13.22
CA PHE A 309 -16.96 9.28 12.79
C PHE A 309 -17.31 8.36 13.96
N ASN A 310 -18.60 8.18 14.25
CA ASN A 310 -19.11 7.36 15.37
C ASN A 310 -18.49 7.70 16.74
N ASP A 311 -18.28 9.00 17.03
CA ASP A 311 -17.73 9.49 18.30
C ASP A 311 -16.35 8.92 18.69
N LYS A 312 -15.63 8.31 17.75
CA LYS A 312 -14.27 7.82 17.98
C LYS A 312 -13.30 9.00 18.01
N ILE A 313 -12.53 9.11 19.09
CA ILE A 313 -11.46 10.09 19.22
C ILE A 313 -10.48 9.91 18.05
N THR A 314 -10.49 10.88 17.15
CA THR A 314 -9.69 10.88 15.92
C THR A 314 -9.15 12.29 15.72
N SER A 315 -7.84 12.46 15.77
CA SER A 315 -7.21 13.75 15.50
C SER A 315 -6.89 13.87 14.01
N MET A 316 -7.09 15.05 13.43
CA MET A 316 -6.76 15.33 12.04
C MET A 316 -5.32 15.81 11.91
N ILE A 317 -4.58 15.31 10.92
CA ILE A 317 -3.18 15.63 10.71
C ILE A 317 -3.02 16.20 9.29
N PHE A 318 -2.38 17.36 9.21
CA PHE A 318 -2.01 18.00 7.95
C PHE A 318 -0.50 18.21 7.87
N THR A 319 0.11 17.74 6.79
CA THR A 319 1.52 18.05 6.51
C THR A 319 1.70 19.53 6.16
N HIS A 320 0.78 20.06 5.37
CA HIS A 320 0.72 21.44 4.95
C HIS A 320 -0.74 21.91 4.95
N PHE A 321 -1.03 23.00 5.66
CA PHE A 321 -2.37 23.57 5.72
C PHE A 321 -2.32 25.03 5.27
N GLU A 322 -3.10 25.37 4.23
CA GLU A 322 -3.20 26.74 3.75
C GLU A 322 -4.51 27.36 4.24
N MET A 323 -4.42 28.46 4.99
CA MET A 323 -5.57 29.26 5.35
C MET A 323 -5.92 30.24 4.21
N LYS A 324 -7.16 30.17 3.75
CA LYS A 324 -7.69 30.94 2.63
C LYS A 324 -8.84 31.84 3.07
N GLU A 325 -8.98 32.98 2.40
CA GLU A 325 -10.07 33.92 2.59
C GLU A 325 -11.42 33.34 2.14
N ASN A 326 -12.50 33.94 2.63
CA ASN A 326 -13.87 33.59 2.26
C ASN A 326 -14.26 32.13 2.53
N ILE A 327 -13.55 31.44 3.44
CA ILE A 327 -13.85 30.07 3.84
C ILE A 327 -14.11 30.05 5.35
N LYS A 328 -15.12 29.28 5.77
CA LYS A 328 -15.39 29.00 7.17
C LYS A 328 -15.10 27.53 7.45
N VAL A 329 -14.21 27.24 8.39
CA VAL A 329 -13.90 25.86 8.78
C VAL A 329 -13.98 25.73 10.30
N GLU A 330 -14.73 24.72 10.73
CA GLU A 330 -14.91 24.37 12.13
C GLU A 330 -14.42 22.94 12.35
N PHE A 331 -13.41 22.77 13.20
CA PHE A 331 -12.91 21.46 13.59
C PHE A 331 -13.47 21.11 14.96
N LEU A 332 -14.35 20.11 15.00
CA LEU A 332 -14.86 19.47 16.21
C LEU A 332 -14.02 18.23 16.59
N ILE A 333 -12.78 18.22 16.12
CA ILE A 333 -11.74 17.22 16.34
C ILE A 333 -10.41 17.95 16.54
N GLU A 334 -9.50 17.36 17.29
CA GLU A 334 -8.16 17.93 17.51
C GLU A 334 -7.39 17.94 16.18
N VAL A 335 -6.63 19.02 15.91
CA VAL A 335 -5.89 19.18 14.65
C VAL A 335 -4.39 19.34 14.89
N PHE A 336 -3.58 18.56 14.18
CA PHE A 336 -2.13 18.68 14.12
C PHE A 336 -1.72 19.21 12.75
N ILE A 337 -0.95 20.30 12.73
CA ILE A 337 -0.48 20.95 11.51
C ILE A 337 1.05 21.04 11.56
N ASN A 338 1.73 20.33 10.66
CA ASN A 338 3.19 20.43 10.59
C ASN A 338 3.62 21.79 10.02
N ASN A 339 2.98 22.23 8.94
CA ASN A 339 3.28 23.50 8.30
C ASN A 339 2.00 24.28 8.00
N LEU A 340 1.76 25.35 8.75
CA LEU A 340 0.67 26.27 8.51
C LEU A 340 1.15 27.41 7.63
N THR A 341 0.52 27.61 6.47
CA THR A 341 0.74 28.79 5.63
C THR A 341 -0.50 29.69 5.66
N ILE A 342 -0.29 30.96 6.00
CA ILE A 342 -1.35 31.95 6.10
C ILE A 342 -1.15 32.96 4.97
N THR A 343 -1.87 32.75 3.86
CA THR A 343 -1.87 33.66 2.71
C THR A 343 -2.96 34.71 2.84
N SER A 344 -3.98 34.48 3.67
CA SER A 344 -5.11 35.39 3.89
C SER A 344 -5.86 35.07 5.20
N ILE A 345 -6.74 35.99 5.63
CA ILE A 345 -7.54 35.82 6.87
C ILE A 345 -8.85 35.12 6.51
N GLY A 346 -8.97 33.85 6.87
CA GLY A 346 -10.22 33.09 6.84
C GLY A 346 -10.87 32.97 8.22
N ASN A 347 -11.99 32.27 8.31
CA ASN A 347 -12.66 31.99 9.58
C ASN A 347 -12.46 30.53 9.98
N TYR A 348 -11.36 30.27 10.68
CA TYR A 348 -10.99 28.94 11.16
C TYR A 348 -11.21 28.86 12.67
N TYR A 349 -11.91 27.81 13.11
CA TYR A 349 -12.23 27.56 14.51
C TYR A 349 -11.85 26.13 14.89
N PHE A 350 -11.03 25.98 15.93
CA PHE A 350 -10.54 24.71 16.45
C PHE A 350 -11.11 24.47 17.85
N LYS A 351 -12.15 23.64 17.94
CA LYS A 351 -12.89 23.44 19.19
C LYS A 351 -12.19 22.49 20.15
N GLU A 352 -11.56 21.43 19.63
CA GLU A 352 -10.84 20.43 20.45
C GLU A 352 -9.33 20.72 20.53
N GLY A 353 -8.91 21.92 20.11
CA GLY A 353 -7.52 22.35 20.10
C GLY A 353 -6.80 22.18 18.75
N VAL A 354 -5.66 22.87 18.63
CA VAL A 354 -4.76 22.79 17.47
C VAL A 354 -3.31 22.81 17.93
N ASN A 355 -2.51 21.91 17.38
CA ASN A 355 -1.06 21.87 17.54
C ASN A 355 -0.38 22.22 16.22
N ILE A 356 0.48 23.24 16.23
CA ILE A 356 1.13 23.75 15.02
C ILE A 356 2.64 23.72 15.23
N GLN A 357 3.36 23.00 14.37
CA GLN A 357 4.83 22.92 14.47
C GLN A 357 5.51 24.15 13.86
N THR A 358 5.10 24.55 12.66
CA THR A 358 5.68 25.69 11.94
C THR A 358 4.60 26.57 11.33
N VAL A 359 4.81 27.89 11.38
CA VAL A 359 3.89 28.90 10.81
C VAL A 359 4.65 29.79 9.85
N ASN A 360 4.17 29.86 8.61
CA ASN A 360 4.63 30.78 7.57
C ASN A 360 3.53 31.81 7.29
N HIS A 361 3.83 33.08 7.49
CA HIS A 361 2.89 34.18 7.28
C HIS A 361 3.61 35.40 6.70
N ASN A 362 2.88 36.22 5.94
CA ASN A 362 3.34 37.55 5.54
C ASN A 362 3.42 38.46 6.78
N GLU A 363 4.38 39.40 6.81
CA GLU A 363 4.55 40.41 7.86
C GLU A 363 3.26 41.21 8.12
N ASP A 364 2.43 41.38 7.09
CA ASP A 364 1.12 42.04 7.18
C ASP A 364 0.12 41.35 8.12
N PHE A 365 0.40 40.12 8.57
CA PHE A 365 -0.43 39.36 9.52
C PHE A 365 0.07 39.44 10.97
N ILE A 366 1.18 40.14 11.22
CA ILE A 366 1.68 40.37 12.58
C ILE A 366 0.61 41.13 13.40
N ASN A 367 0.35 40.66 14.62
CA ASN A 367 -0.65 41.18 15.56
C ASN A 367 -2.12 41.08 15.12
N LYS A 368 -2.45 40.27 14.10
CA LYS A 368 -3.84 39.99 13.72
C LYS A 368 -4.33 38.70 14.37
N ILE A 369 -5.64 38.60 14.60
CA ILE A 369 -6.29 37.34 14.99
C ILE A 369 -6.48 36.52 13.72
N LEU A 370 -5.90 35.32 13.69
CA LEU A 370 -5.84 34.48 12.48
C LEU A 370 -6.82 33.31 12.53
N PHE A 371 -7.14 32.83 13.73
CA PHE A 371 -8.08 31.74 13.99
C PHE A 371 -8.47 31.75 15.48
N SER A 372 -9.53 31.03 15.82
CA SER A 372 -10.00 30.88 17.20
C SER A 372 -9.78 29.45 17.68
N VAL A 373 -9.46 29.29 18.95
CA VAL A 373 -9.23 27.98 19.61
C VAL A 373 -9.95 28.00 20.95
N ASP A 374 -10.73 26.96 21.24
CA ASP A 374 -11.30 26.79 22.57
C ASP A 374 -10.22 26.36 23.57
N LYS A 375 -10.40 26.78 24.82
CA LYS A 375 -9.48 26.43 25.89
C LYS A 375 -9.93 25.08 26.48
N ASN A 376 -9.17 24.02 26.20
CA ASN A 376 -9.37 22.71 26.82
C ASN A 376 -9.36 22.80 28.35
#